data_AF-A0A9E5Q5P9-F1
#
_entry.id   AF-A0A9E5Q5P9-F1
#
_cell.length_a   1.000
_cell.length_b   1.000
_cell.length_c   1.000
_cell.angle_alpha   90.00
_cell.angle_beta   90.00
_cell.angle_gamma   90.00
#
_symmetry.space_group_name_H-M   'P 1'
#
loop_
_entity.id
_entity.type
_entity.pdbx_description
1 polymer ?
#
loop_
_entity_poly.entity_id
_entity_poly.type
_entity_poly.pdbx_seq_one_letter_code
_entity_poly.pdbx_strand_id
1 'polypeptide(L)'
;MTQYMTLDLQITQRAKTALMEWMNASGIETPIPGILWAKISAAGQEDWVVGLYDKTELSDNFPGYIGQVNGIELLIPQGNFSYGKLEGKLLDIVDGHYAIVEHG
;
A
#
# COMPACT_ATOMS: atom_id res chain seq x y z
N MET A 1 12.36 -3.96 -12.59
CA MET A 1 11.45 -3.05 -13.30
C MET A 1 10.06 -3.05 -12.68
N THR A 2 9.61 -1.87 -12.26
CA THR A 2 8.28 -1.60 -11.70
C THR A 2 7.26 -1.41 -12.82
N GLN A 3 6.06 -1.98 -12.68
CA GLN A 3 5.01 -1.93 -13.71
C GLN A 3 3.78 -1.18 -13.20
N TYR A 4 3.10 -0.45 -14.08
CA TYR A 4 1.81 0.18 -13.78
C TYR A 4 0.66 -0.80 -14.05
N MET A 5 -0.30 -0.88 -13.14
CA MET A 5 -1.46 -1.76 -13.27
C MET A 5 -2.71 -1.21 -12.57
N THR A 6 -3.87 -1.70 -12.99
CA THR A 6 -5.15 -1.39 -12.35
C THR A 6 -5.34 -2.28 -11.16
N LEU A 7 -5.28 -1.72 -9.95
CA LEU A 7 -5.52 -2.42 -8.69
C LEU A 7 -6.98 -2.20 -8.26
N ASP A 8 -7.76 -3.27 -8.09
CA ASP A 8 -9.10 -3.18 -7.50
C ASP A 8 -9.00 -3.10 -5.97
N LEU A 9 -8.59 -1.95 -5.47
CA LEU A 9 -8.59 -1.60 -4.05
C LEU A 9 -9.37 -0.30 -3.93
N GLN A 10 -10.09 -0.10 -2.84
CA GLN A 10 -10.64 1.20 -2.49
C GLN A 10 -9.90 1.78 -1.28
N ILE A 11 -9.90 3.10 -1.14
CA ILE A 11 -9.36 3.78 0.05
C ILE A 11 -10.49 4.63 0.63
N THR A 12 -10.77 4.48 1.92
CA THR A 12 -11.74 5.36 2.59
C THR A 12 -11.26 6.81 2.58
N GLN A 13 -12.19 7.76 2.63
CA GLN A 13 -11.82 9.17 2.64
C GLN A 13 -10.91 9.54 3.83
N ARG A 14 -11.08 8.88 4.99
CA ARG A 14 -10.24 9.07 6.17
C ARG A 14 -8.82 8.55 5.96
N ALA A 15 -8.66 7.32 5.45
CA ALA A 15 -7.35 6.76 5.16
C ALA A 15 -6.64 7.56 4.06
N LYS A 16 -7.37 7.99 3.04
CA LYS A 16 -6.86 8.86 1.97
C LYS A 16 -6.31 10.18 2.52
N THR A 17 -7.07 10.85 3.38
CA THR A 17 -6.66 12.13 3.99
C THR A 17 -5.40 11.94 4.83
N ALA A 18 -5.39 10.92 5.69
CA ALA A 18 -4.22 10.61 6.51
C ALA A 18 -2.99 10.25 5.68
N LEU A 19 -3.15 9.51 4.57
CA LEU A 19 -2.03 9.18 3.67
C LEU A 19 -1.43 10.45 3.06
N MET A 20 -2.29 11.37 2.59
CA MET A 20 -1.84 12.63 2.03
C MET A 20 -1.12 13.49 3.06
N GLU A 21 -1.64 13.57 4.28
CA GLU A 21 -0.98 14.27 5.39
C GLU A 21 0.37 13.64 5.72
N TRP A 22 0.44 12.31 5.80
CA TRP A 22 1.68 11.60 6.09
C TRP A 22 2.73 11.79 4.99
N MET A 23 2.33 11.70 3.71
CA MET A 23 3.21 11.99 2.57
C MET A 23 3.78 13.40 2.65
N ASN A 24 2.92 14.41 2.88
CA ASN A 24 3.34 15.81 2.97
C ASN A 24 4.27 16.08 4.17
N ALA A 25 4.09 15.36 5.28
CA ALA A 25 4.89 15.52 6.49
C ALA A 25 6.18 14.68 6.51
N SER A 26 6.35 13.75 5.57
CA SER A 26 7.42 12.74 5.58
C SER A 26 8.82 13.30 5.33
N GLY A 27 8.92 14.43 4.63
CA GLY A 27 10.20 14.98 4.15
C GLY A 27 10.86 14.16 3.02
N ILE A 28 10.18 13.13 2.49
CA ILE A 28 10.60 12.37 1.31
C ILE A 28 10.34 13.23 0.06
N GLU A 29 11.26 13.21 -0.91
CA GLU A 29 11.19 14.08 -2.09
C GLU A 29 10.03 13.69 -3.02
N THR A 30 9.92 12.39 -3.33
CA THR A 30 8.77 11.85 -4.06
C THR A 30 8.10 10.71 -3.29
N PRO A 31 7.27 11.02 -2.27
CA PRO A 31 6.67 10.01 -1.42
C PRO A 31 5.65 9.18 -2.21
N ILE A 32 5.72 7.86 -2.04
CA ILE A 32 4.71 6.92 -2.50
C ILE A 32 4.36 5.95 -1.37
N PRO A 33 3.08 5.80 -0.99
CA PRO A 33 2.68 4.81 -0.01
C PRO A 33 2.81 3.41 -0.60
N GLY A 34 3.39 2.50 0.18
CA GLY A 34 3.48 1.10 -0.17
C GLY A 34 2.68 0.22 0.77
N ILE A 35 2.02 -0.80 0.20
CA ILE A 35 1.23 -1.78 0.96
C ILE A 35 1.89 -3.15 0.79
N LEU A 36 2.31 -3.74 1.91
CA LEU A 36 2.95 -5.04 1.96
C LEU A 36 2.10 -6.01 2.78
N TRP A 37 1.82 -7.18 2.21
CA TRP A 37 1.31 -8.32 2.98
C TRP A 37 2.49 -9.12 3.55
N ALA A 38 2.42 -9.42 4.84
CA ALA A 38 3.43 -10.22 5.52
C ALA A 38 2.77 -11.36 6.31
N LYS A 39 3.33 -12.57 6.15
CA LYS A 39 3.03 -13.69 7.04
C LYS A 39 4.02 -13.64 8.21
N ILE A 40 3.55 -13.24 9.39
CA ILE A 40 4.42 -12.88 10.52
C ILE A 40 4.84 -14.12 11.34
N SER A 41 4.13 -15.24 11.26
CA SER A 41 4.45 -16.42 12.07
C SER A 41 4.14 -17.77 11.43
N ALA A 42 4.76 -18.81 11.98
CA ALA A 42 4.45 -20.21 11.67
C ALA A 42 2.99 -20.59 11.99
N ALA A 43 2.32 -19.84 12.87
CA ALA A 43 0.92 -20.02 13.22
C ALA A 43 -0.07 -19.48 12.16
N GLY A 44 0.44 -18.87 11.08
CA GLY A 44 -0.40 -18.42 9.97
C GLY A 44 -1.00 -17.03 10.13
N GLN A 45 -0.50 -16.23 11.08
CA GLN A 45 -0.95 -14.83 11.21
C GLN A 45 -0.47 -14.02 10.00
N GLU A 46 -1.45 -13.46 9.29
CA GLU A 46 -1.27 -12.53 8.18
C GLU A 46 -1.46 -11.11 8.70
N ASP A 47 -0.63 -10.18 8.23
CA ASP A 47 -0.77 -8.76 8.56
C ASP A 47 -0.40 -7.88 7.36
N TRP A 48 -0.86 -6.63 7.42
CA TRP A 48 -0.63 -5.62 6.40
C TRP A 48 0.22 -4.49 6.97
N VAL A 49 1.30 -4.18 6.27
CA VAL A 49 2.15 -3.05 6.62
C VAL A 49 1.99 -1.99 5.54
N VAL A 50 1.65 -0.78 5.97
CA VAL A 50 1.62 0.40 5.11
C VAL A 50 2.82 1.28 5.44
N GLY A 51 3.67 1.50 4.45
CA GLY A 51 4.91 2.27 4.53
C GLY A 51 4.89 3.47 3.58
N LEU A 52 5.84 4.39 3.74
CA LEU A 52 6.20 5.37 2.71
C LEU A 52 7.56 5.04 2.13
N TYR A 53 7.70 5.25 0.83
CA TYR A 53 8.93 5.03 0.08
C TYR A 53 9.23 6.27 -0.77
N ASP A 54 10.49 6.46 -1.16
CA ASP A 54 10.83 7.43 -2.20
C ASP A 54 10.71 6.76 -3.58
N LYS A 55 9.86 7.31 -4.45
CA LYS A 55 9.62 6.80 -5.80
C LYS A 55 10.90 6.80 -6.64
N THR A 56 11.85 7.71 -6.38
CA THR A 56 13.15 7.74 -7.09
C THR A 56 14.07 6.57 -6.72
N GLU A 57 13.89 5.99 -5.53
CA GLU A 57 14.71 4.88 -5.02
C GLU A 57 14.16 3.50 -5.42
N LEU A 58 12.96 3.44 -6.00
CA LEU A 58 12.29 2.22 -6.49
C LEU A 58 12.93 1.64 -7.76
N SER A 59 14.25 1.76 -7.89
CA SER A 59 15.11 1.15 -8.92
C SER A 59 14.80 -0.34 -9.16
N ASP A 60 15.47 -0.95 -10.15
CA ASP A 60 15.32 -2.38 -10.46
C ASP A 60 15.46 -3.35 -9.27
N ASN A 61 16.02 -2.88 -8.15
CA ASN A 61 16.19 -3.63 -6.90
C ASN A 61 14.92 -3.71 -6.01
N PHE A 62 13.88 -2.92 -6.29
CA PHE A 62 12.60 -2.97 -5.59
C PHE A 62 11.46 -3.35 -6.55
N PRO A 63 11.45 -4.61 -7.04
CA PRO A 63 10.43 -5.05 -7.97
C PRO A 63 9.04 -4.96 -7.31
N GLY A 64 8.12 -4.30 -7.99
CA GLY A 64 6.80 -4.02 -7.48
C GLY A 64 5.86 -3.56 -8.58
N TYR A 65 4.64 -3.26 -8.17
CA TYR A 65 3.60 -2.73 -9.03
C TYR A 65 3.17 -1.37 -8.50
N ILE A 66 2.87 -0.44 -9.40
CA ILE A 66 2.24 0.82 -9.03
C ILE A 66 0.77 0.74 -9.46
N GLY A 67 -0.11 0.74 -8.46
CA GLY A 67 -1.56 0.78 -8.64
C GLY A 67 -2.08 2.20 -8.45
N GLN A 68 -2.97 2.66 -9.33
CA GLN A 68 -3.68 3.93 -9.11
C GLN A 68 -5.04 3.66 -8.46
N VAL A 69 -5.22 4.15 -7.23
CA VAL A 69 -6.41 3.92 -6.42
C VAL A 69 -6.96 5.23 -5.89
N ASN A 70 -8.21 5.55 -6.24
CA ASN A 70 -8.90 6.77 -5.79
C ASN A 70 -8.08 8.07 -6.00
N GLY A 71 -7.22 8.10 -7.03
CA GLY A 71 -6.33 9.22 -7.36
C GLY A 71 -5.01 9.26 -6.60
N ILE A 72 -4.67 8.21 -5.83
CA ILE A 72 -3.36 8.02 -5.17
C ILE A 72 -2.62 6.88 -5.89
N GLU A 73 -1.33 7.07 -6.16
CA GLU A 73 -0.45 5.98 -6.57
C GLU A 73 0.00 5.19 -5.34
N LEU A 74 -0.10 3.87 -5.42
CA LEU A 74 0.33 2.95 -4.36
C LEU A 74 1.37 1.98 -4.91
N LEU A 75 2.46 1.82 -4.18
CA LEU A 75 3.43 0.76 -4.42
C LEU A 75 2.94 -0.54 -3.80
N ILE A 76 2.84 -1.59 -4.60
CA ILE A 76 2.63 -2.95 -4.14
C ILE A 76 3.93 -3.73 -4.41
N PRO A 77 4.82 -3.89 -3.42
CA PRO A 77 6.04 -4.67 -3.60
C PRO A 77 5.69 -6.09 -4.08
N GLN A 78 6.43 -6.65 -5.06
CA GLN A 78 6.15 -7.98 -5.60
C GLN A 78 6.30 -9.10 -4.56
N GLY A 79 6.92 -8.82 -3.41
CA GLY A 79 7.02 -9.74 -2.30
C GLY A 79 5.65 -10.23 -1.81
N ASN A 80 5.57 -11.54 -1.59
CA ASN A 80 4.52 -12.21 -0.82
C ASN A 80 3.08 -12.20 -1.41
N PHE A 81 2.87 -12.14 -2.73
CA PHE A 81 1.52 -12.21 -3.33
C PHE A 81 0.56 -11.07 -2.91
N SER A 82 1.10 -9.95 -2.43
CA SER A 82 0.34 -8.81 -1.89
C SER A 82 -0.74 -8.31 -2.86
N TYR A 83 -0.46 -8.30 -4.16
CA TYR A 83 -1.38 -7.82 -5.19
C TYR A 83 -2.71 -8.58 -5.22
N GLY A 84 -2.69 -9.90 -5.41
CA GLY A 84 -3.92 -10.70 -5.48
C GLY A 84 -4.69 -10.76 -4.16
N LYS A 85 -4.03 -10.42 -3.04
CA LYS A 85 -4.64 -10.31 -1.72
C LYS A 85 -5.33 -8.96 -1.48
N LEU A 86 -5.14 -7.96 -2.35
CA LEU A 86 -5.74 -6.62 -2.23
C LEU A 86 -7.00 -6.44 -3.08
N GLU A 87 -7.20 -7.28 -4.10
CA GLU A 87 -8.33 -7.20 -5.02
C GLU A 87 -9.67 -7.28 -4.28
N GLY A 88 -10.57 -6.33 -4.57
CA GLY A 88 -11.89 -6.18 -3.96
C GLY A 88 -11.87 -5.71 -2.51
N LYS A 89 -10.74 -5.22 -1.97
CA LYS A 89 -10.63 -4.81 -0.56
C LYS A 89 -10.69 -3.30 -0.37
N LEU A 90 -10.65 -2.89 0.89
CA LEU A 90 -10.66 -1.51 1.33
C LEU A 90 -9.45 -1.23 2.23
N LEU A 91 -8.64 -0.23 1.89
CA LEU A 91 -7.68 0.37 2.80
C LEU A 91 -8.39 1.38 3.69
N ASP A 92 -8.28 1.19 5.00
CA ASP A 92 -8.93 2.02 6.00
C ASP A 92 -8.02 2.31 7.20
N ILE A 93 -8.49 3.14 8.13
CA ILE A 93 -7.88 3.33 9.45
C ILE A 93 -8.77 2.67 10.50
N VAL A 94 -8.22 1.66 11.18
CA VAL A 94 -8.85 0.92 12.28
C VAL A 94 -7.96 1.06 13.51
N ASP A 95 -8.53 1.48 14.63
CA ASP A 95 -7.82 1.70 15.89
C ASP A 95 -6.56 2.58 15.78
N GLY A 96 -6.59 3.55 14.86
CA GLY A 96 -5.50 4.50 14.63
C GLY A 96 -4.40 3.99 13.69
N HIS A 97 -4.53 2.79 13.13
CA HIS A 97 -3.57 2.18 12.22
C HIS A 97 -4.19 1.89 10.86
N TYR A 98 -3.38 1.93 9.81
CA TYR A 98 -3.83 1.48 8.49
C TYR A 98 -4.11 -0.03 8.52
N ALA A 99 -5.24 -0.41 7.93
CA ALA A 99 -5.66 -1.80 7.83
C ALA A 99 -6.31 -2.07 6.48
N ILE A 100 -6.13 -3.29 5.97
CA ILE A 100 -6.87 -3.78 4.81
C ILE A 100 -8.06 -4.59 5.33
N VAL A 101 -9.26 -4.19 4.95
CA VAL A 101 -10.52 -4.80 5.38
C VAL A 101 -11.33 -5.27 4.16
N GLU A 102 -12.25 -6.22 4.38
CA GLU A 102 -13.16 -6.66 3.33
C GLU A 102 -14.11 -5.52 2.92
N HIS A 103 -14.41 -5.43 1.63
CA HIS A 103 -15.48 -4.57 1.12
C HIS A 103 -16.83 -5.25 1.45
N GLY A 104 -17.71 -4.53 2.12
CA GLY A 104 -19.00 -5.04 2.62
C GLY A 104 -20.11 -5.04 1.58
#